data_AF-A0A3M2SCY4-F1
#
_entry.id   AF-A0A3M2SCY4-F1
#
_cell.length_a   1.000
_cell.length_b   1.000
_cell.length_c   1.000
_cell.angle_alpha   90.00
_cell.angle_beta   90.00
_cell.angle_gamma   90.00
#
_symmetry.space_group_name_H-M   'P 1'
#
loop_
_entity.id
_entity.type
_entity.pdbx_description
1 polymer ?
#
loop_
_entity_poly.entity_id
_entity_poly.type
_entity_poly.pdbx_seq_one_letter_code
_entity_poly.pdbx_strand_id
1 'polypeptide(L)'
;MRTTLVCAAGLLAMTVLAAFDGNLNYASPSRRHIRLGIDVPLVKRRSMKRGNVLYEHSELEFTHGVASGDPWADSVILWTRVAPSAKSSESTKVVDGTAGYYSHETEKYIKADPHPICLDWDVYDSDPSEGKAERVTSGRAYTTSDIDYTVKVEATELEPLTVYYYQFTICGSDTNSVVGRTKTAPTADDDVADLSFAVFSCSNYPNGYFNAYRNAARKDEHDYVIHLGDYIYETGRDGERATMPAKTIFTLHDYRTRHGQYRTDPDLQLLSQNFAWIPTWDDHGRLHL
;
A
#
# COMPACT_ATOMS: atom_id res chain seq x y z
N MET A 1 -39.22 -16.51 -69.25
CA MET A 1 -39.01 -16.00 -67.88
C MET A 1 -38.72 -17.19 -66.98
N ARG A 2 -37.46 -17.38 -66.56
CA ARG A 2 -37.07 -18.38 -65.55
C ARG A 2 -36.40 -17.61 -64.42
N THR A 3 -37.06 -17.58 -63.27
CA THR A 3 -36.62 -16.95 -62.03
C THR A 3 -35.59 -17.84 -61.34
N THR A 4 -34.41 -17.28 -61.09
CA THR A 4 -33.35 -17.85 -60.24
C THR A 4 -33.68 -17.59 -58.77
N LEU A 5 -33.81 -18.65 -57.97
CA LEU A 5 -33.82 -18.56 -56.51
C LEU A 5 -32.38 -18.49 -56.01
N VAL A 6 -32.03 -17.41 -55.31
CA VAL A 6 -30.77 -17.27 -54.56
C VAL A 6 -31.04 -17.71 -53.12
N CYS A 7 -30.43 -18.81 -52.68
CA CYS A 7 -30.40 -19.21 -51.27
C CYS A 7 -29.32 -18.39 -50.54
N ALA A 8 -29.73 -17.52 -49.63
CA ALA A 8 -28.84 -16.87 -48.68
C ALA A 8 -28.61 -17.80 -47.46
N ALA A 9 -27.38 -18.31 -47.31
CA ALA A 9 -26.97 -19.02 -46.11
C ALA A 9 -26.53 -18.00 -45.04
N GLY A 10 -27.33 -17.86 -43.98
CA GLY A 10 -26.98 -17.02 -42.82
C GLY A 10 -25.90 -17.69 -41.96
N LEU A 11 -24.77 -17.01 -41.79
CA LEU A 11 -23.74 -17.38 -40.81
C LEU A 11 -24.22 -16.99 -39.40
N LEU A 12 -24.69 -17.98 -38.64
CA LEU A 12 -24.91 -17.86 -37.20
C LEU A 12 -23.55 -17.94 -36.50
N ALA A 13 -23.08 -16.81 -35.96
CA ALA A 13 -21.94 -16.79 -35.05
C ALA A 13 -22.33 -17.52 -33.75
N MET A 14 -21.80 -18.72 -33.53
CA MET A 14 -21.94 -19.41 -32.25
C MET A 14 -21.03 -18.74 -31.22
N THR A 15 -21.63 -18.05 -30.26
CA THR A 15 -20.93 -17.59 -29.06
C THR A 15 -20.70 -18.80 -28.15
N VAL A 16 -19.46 -19.27 -28.05
CA VAL A 16 -19.08 -20.29 -27.08
C VAL A 16 -18.90 -19.60 -25.73
N LEU A 17 -19.89 -19.71 -24.86
CA LEU A 17 -19.76 -19.31 -23.46
C LEU A 17 -18.90 -20.35 -22.73
N ALA A 18 -17.69 -19.97 -22.34
CA ALA A 18 -16.86 -20.79 -21.47
C ALA A 18 -17.51 -20.91 -20.08
N ALA A 19 -17.98 -22.10 -19.73
CA ALA A 19 -18.58 -22.37 -18.43
C ALA A 19 -17.61 -23.19 -17.56
N PHE A 20 -17.36 -22.73 -16.33
CA PHE A 20 -16.54 -23.48 -15.36
C PHE A 20 -17.12 -24.86 -15.05
N ASP A 21 -18.45 -25.00 -15.10
CA ASP A 21 -19.19 -26.22 -14.78
C ASP A 21 -19.01 -27.37 -15.82
N GLY A 22 -18.27 -27.12 -16.91
CA GLY A 22 -17.98 -28.12 -17.96
C GLY A 22 -16.51 -28.50 -18.11
N ASN A 23 -15.60 -27.93 -17.31
CA ASN A 23 -14.18 -28.18 -17.44
C ASN A 23 -13.75 -29.41 -16.62
N LEU A 24 -13.31 -30.46 -17.33
CA LEU A 24 -12.87 -31.73 -16.75
C LEU A 24 -11.73 -31.58 -15.74
N ASN A 25 -10.93 -30.51 -15.83
CA ASN A 25 -9.83 -30.23 -14.89
C ASN A 25 -10.33 -29.87 -13.48
N TYR A 26 -11.59 -29.48 -13.31
CA TYR A 26 -12.18 -29.21 -11.99
C TYR A 26 -12.91 -30.41 -11.40
N ALA A 27 -13.14 -31.46 -12.19
CA ALA A 27 -13.76 -32.68 -11.70
C ALA A 27 -12.80 -33.47 -10.80
N SER A 28 -13.37 -34.19 -9.83
CA SER A 28 -12.58 -35.15 -9.05
C SER A 28 -11.98 -36.22 -9.99
N PRO A 29 -10.71 -36.60 -9.81
CA PRO A 29 -10.11 -37.74 -10.51
C PRO A 29 -10.84 -39.06 -10.24
N SER A 30 -11.64 -39.12 -9.17
CA SER A 30 -12.44 -40.26 -8.78
C SER A 30 -13.93 -39.94 -8.78
N ARG A 31 -14.72 -40.63 -9.62
CA ARG A 31 -16.18 -40.50 -9.66
C ARG A 31 -16.88 -40.91 -8.36
N ARG A 32 -16.18 -41.61 -7.45
CA ARG A 32 -16.71 -42.03 -6.14
C ARG A 32 -16.40 -41.03 -5.01
N HIS A 33 -15.51 -40.06 -5.26
CA HIS A 33 -15.05 -39.09 -4.26
C HIS A 33 -15.19 -37.68 -4.82
N ILE A 34 -16.43 -37.23 -5.02
CA ILE A 34 -16.73 -35.93 -5.63
C ILE A 34 -16.12 -34.74 -4.88
N ARG A 35 -15.87 -34.89 -3.56
CA ARG A 35 -15.25 -33.87 -2.68
C ARG A 35 -13.76 -33.61 -2.95
N LEU A 36 -13.09 -34.47 -3.72
CA LEU A 36 -11.69 -34.24 -4.14
C LEU A 36 -11.59 -33.39 -5.42
N GLY A 37 -12.73 -33.07 -6.05
CA GLY A 37 -12.78 -32.11 -7.14
C GLY A 37 -12.60 -30.68 -6.62
N ILE A 38 -12.17 -29.80 -7.51
CA ILE A 38 -12.05 -28.38 -7.18
C ILE A 38 -13.48 -27.82 -7.05
N ASP A 39 -13.77 -27.13 -5.95
CA ASP A 39 -15.08 -26.54 -5.70
C ASP A 39 -15.38 -25.45 -6.75
N VAL A 40 -16.12 -25.83 -7.80
CA VAL A 40 -16.43 -24.96 -8.93
C VAL A 40 -17.26 -23.73 -8.51
N PRO A 41 -18.29 -23.84 -7.65
CA PRO A 41 -18.94 -22.66 -7.06
C PRO A 41 -17.99 -21.73 -6.32
N LEU A 42 -17.02 -22.26 -5.57
CA LEU A 42 -15.98 -21.47 -4.90
C LEU A 42 -15.03 -20.80 -5.90
N VAL A 43 -14.58 -21.52 -6.93
CA VAL A 43 -13.73 -20.98 -8.02
C VAL A 43 -14.45 -19.90 -8.80
N LYS A 44 -15.70 -20.14 -9.20
CA LYS A 44 -16.57 -19.18 -9.89
C LYS A 44 -16.85 -17.95 -9.03
N ARG A 45 -17.05 -18.13 -7.72
CA ARG A 45 -17.20 -17.02 -6.77
C ARG A 45 -15.90 -16.23 -6.60
N ARG A 46 -14.74 -16.90 -6.57
CA ARG A 46 -13.41 -16.27 -6.54
C ARG A 46 -13.08 -15.55 -7.85
N SER A 47 -13.45 -16.11 -8.99
CA SER A 47 -13.21 -15.51 -10.31
C SER A 47 -14.14 -14.34 -10.60
N MET A 48 -15.37 -14.34 -10.06
CA MET A 48 -16.31 -13.22 -10.16
C MET A 48 -16.10 -12.15 -9.08
N LYS A 49 -15.40 -12.45 -7.97
CA LYS A 49 -15.04 -11.46 -6.93
C LYS A 49 -13.77 -10.67 -7.22
N ARG A 50 -13.00 -11.02 -8.25
CA ARG A 50 -12.06 -10.05 -8.83
C ARG A 50 -12.92 -8.95 -9.45
N GLY A 51 -13.15 -7.89 -8.68
CA GLY A 51 -13.69 -6.65 -9.22
C GLY A 51 -12.69 -6.16 -10.27
N ASN A 52 -12.88 -6.57 -11.52
CA ASN A 52 -12.28 -5.92 -12.70
C ASN A 52 -12.95 -4.56 -12.90
N VAL A 53 -13.00 -3.75 -11.84
CA VAL A 53 -13.56 -2.41 -11.87
C VAL A 53 -12.36 -1.51 -12.03
N LEU A 54 -12.28 -0.85 -13.19
CA LEU A 54 -11.40 0.30 -13.34
C LEU A 54 -11.82 1.31 -12.28
N TYR A 55 -10.88 1.73 -11.44
CA TYR A 55 -11.12 2.83 -10.51
C TYR A 55 -11.09 4.13 -11.30
N GLU A 56 -12.16 4.90 -11.22
CA GLU A 56 -12.15 6.26 -11.74
C GLU A 56 -11.26 7.13 -10.85
N HIS A 57 -10.56 8.12 -11.42
CA HIS A 57 -9.67 8.98 -10.63
C HIS A 57 -10.40 9.67 -9.47
N SER A 58 -11.68 10.03 -9.67
CA SER A 58 -12.53 10.65 -8.65
C SER A 58 -12.87 9.75 -7.47
N GLU A 59 -12.65 8.44 -7.59
CA GLU A 59 -12.90 7.50 -6.50
C GLU A 59 -11.68 7.35 -5.59
N LEU A 60 -10.49 7.76 -6.03
CA LEU A 60 -9.23 7.47 -5.36
C LEU A 60 -8.73 8.66 -4.53
N GLU A 61 -8.35 8.38 -3.29
CA GLU A 61 -7.82 9.39 -2.36
C GLU A 61 -6.58 8.91 -1.61
N PHE A 62 -5.71 9.86 -1.23
CA PHE A 62 -4.54 9.62 -0.37
C PHE A 62 -4.94 9.51 1.11
N THR A 63 -5.57 8.38 1.44
CA THR A 63 -6.27 8.17 2.71
C THR A 63 -5.39 8.17 3.98
N HIS A 64 -4.08 7.95 3.87
CA HIS A 64 -3.19 7.76 5.03
C HIS A 64 -1.92 8.63 4.95
N GLY A 65 -2.01 9.76 4.24
CA GLY A 65 -0.91 10.68 4.00
C GLY A 65 0.26 10.02 3.26
N VAL A 66 1.44 10.59 3.46
CA VAL A 66 2.70 10.10 2.90
C VAL A 66 3.69 9.78 4.02
N ALA A 67 4.74 9.04 3.70
CA ALA A 67 5.86 8.80 4.60
C ALA A 67 7.15 8.60 3.80
N SER A 68 8.29 8.85 4.44
CA SER A 68 9.60 8.46 3.92
C SER A 68 10.39 7.70 4.98
N GLY A 69 11.37 6.90 4.56
CA GLY A 69 12.15 6.11 5.49
C GLY A 69 13.34 5.40 4.87
N ASP A 70 14.07 4.69 5.72
CA ASP A 70 15.31 3.99 5.39
C ASP A 70 16.24 4.86 4.52
N PRO A 71 16.61 6.07 4.97
CA PRO A 71 17.43 6.97 4.16
C PRO A 71 18.83 6.39 3.97
N TRP A 72 19.29 6.41 2.72
CA TRP A 72 20.66 6.16 2.34
C TRP A 72 21.32 7.46 1.87
N ALA A 73 22.61 7.42 1.55
CA ALA A 73 23.35 8.59 1.12
C ALA A 73 22.81 9.15 -0.21
N ASP A 74 22.40 8.27 -1.12
CA ASP A 74 21.94 8.62 -2.47
C ASP A 74 20.49 8.18 -2.76
N SER A 75 19.79 7.63 -1.76
CA SER A 75 18.42 7.16 -1.91
C SER A 75 17.57 7.30 -0.66
N VAL A 76 16.25 7.26 -0.85
CA VAL A 76 15.28 7.17 0.25
C VAL A 76 14.03 6.43 -0.19
N ILE A 77 13.40 5.70 0.73
CA ILE A 77 12.12 5.06 0.47
C ILE A 77 11.00 6.08 0.63
N LEU A 78 10.13 6.17 -0.38
CA LEU A 78 8.90 6.96 -0.33
C LEU A 78 7.69 6.03 -0.27
N TRP A 79 6.70 6.39 0.54
CA TRP A 79 5.52 5.56 0.79
C TRP A 79 4.23 6.40 0.77
N THR A 80 3.16 5.79 0.26
CA THR A 80 1.79 6.32 0.39
C THR A 80 0.75 5.19 0.28
N ARG A 81 -0.53 5.53 0.50
CA ARG A 81 -1.69 4.66 0.21
C ARG A 81 -2.78 5.43 -0.53
N VAL A 82 -3.05 5.01 -1.76
CA VAL A 82 -4.09 5.58 -2.64
C VAL A 82 -5.25 4.62 -2.77
N ALA A 83 -6.36 4.87 -2.10
CA ALA A 83 -7.43 3.89 -1.98
C ALA A 83 -8.81 4.50 -2.27
N PRO A 84 -9.78 3.68 -2.72
CA PRO A 84 -11.15 4.15 -2.91
C PRO A 84 -11.91 4.41 -1.60
N SER A 85 -11.32 4.00 -0.47
CA SER A 85 -11.84 4.29 0.86
C SER A 85 -10.75 4.12 1.92
N ALA A 86 -10.99 4.68 3.11
CA ALA A 86 -10.12 4.47 4.26
C ALA A 86 -10.10 3.01 4.77
N LYS A 87 -11.05 2.16 4.35
CA LYS A 87 -11.10 0.75 4.77
C LYS A 87 -9.98 -0.06 4.11
N SER A 88 -9.41 -0.99 4.87
CA SER A 88 -8.47 -1.97 4.32
C SER A 88 -9.18 -2.99 3.44
N SER A 89 -8.45 -3.50 2.44
CA SER A 89 -8.93 -4.57 1.56
C SER A 89 -9.40 -5.79 2.37
N GLU A 90 -10.64 -6.24 2.14
CA GLU A 90 -11.24 -7.44 2.78
C GLU A 90 -10.73 -8.76 2.17
N SER A 91 -9.50 -8.78 1.66
CA SER A 91 -8.94 -9.96 0.99
C SER A 91 -9.06 -11.19 1.89
N THR A 92 -9.85 -12.17 1.43
CA THR A 92 -10.01 -13.47 2.09
C THR A 92 -8.98 -14.49 1.60
N LYS A 93 -7.91 -14.03 0.92
CA LYS A 93 -6.80 -14.89 0.56
C LYS A 93 -6.22 -15.47 1.85
N VAL A 94 -6.28 -16.79 1.96
CA VAL A 94 -5.55 -17.52 3.00
C VAL A 94 -4.07 -17.32 2.67
N VAL A 95 -3.34 -16.70 3.59
CA VAL A 95 -1.88 -16.72 3.55
C VAL A 95 -1.50 -18.15 3.91
N ASP A 96 -0.96 -18.88 2.93
CA ASP A 96 -0.47 -20.24 3.12
C ASP A 96 1.05 -20.23 2.93
N GLY A 97 1.74 -21.01 3.77
CA GLY A 97 3.20 -21.02 3.88
C GLY A 97 3.78 -19.88 4.72
N THR A 98 5.08 -20.00 5.01
CA THR A 98 5.86 -18.93 5.62
C THR A 98 6.14 -17.87 4.56
N ALA A 99 5.73 -16.62 4.79
CA ALA A 99 6.31 -15.51 4.06
C ALA A 99 7.82 -15.50 4.36
N GLY A 100 8.65 -15.34 3.32
CA GLY A 100 10.08 -15.10 3.55
C GLY A 100 10.22 -13.92 4.50
N TYR A 101 11.08 -14.06 5.51
CA TYR A 101 11.55 -12.92 6.29
C TYR A 101 12.01 -11.86 5.27
N TYR A 102 11.40 -10.67 5.29
CA TYR A 102 11.68 -9.58 4.33
C TYR A 102 11.23 -9.79 2.87
N SER A 103 10.16 -10.55 2.60
CA SER A 103 9.58 -10.61 1.24
C SER A 103 8.99 -9.26 0.82
N HIS A 104 9.69 -8.53 -0.04
CA HIS A 104 9.23 -7.28 -0.66
C HIS A 104 8.53 -7.48 -2.01
N GLU A 105 8.21 -8.72 -2.39
CA GLU A 105 7.62 -9.03 -3.69
C GLU A 105 6.14 -8.62 -3.80
N THR A 106 5.89 -7.36 -4.11
CA THR A 106 4.55 -6.85 -4.47
C THR A 106 4.27 -6.98 -5.96
N GLU A 107 5.31 -7.06 -6.80
CA GLU A 107 5.24 -7.01 -8.26
C GLU A 107 4.34 -8.12 -8.85
N LYS A 108 4.35 -9.31 -8.26
CA LYS A 108 3.46 -10.41 -8.69
C LYS A 108 1.98 -10.07 -8.56
N TYR A 109 1.59 -9.31 -7.53
CA TYR A 109 0.20 -8.89 -7.34
C TYR A 109 -0.17 -7.78 -8.32
N ILE A 110 0.76 -6.87 -8.59
CA ILE A 110 0.61 -5.80 -9.58
C ILE A 110 0.45 -6.39 -10.98
N LYS A 111 1.37 -7.27 -11.41
CA LYS A 111 1.33 -7.95 -12.73
C LYS A 111 0.09 -8.81 -12.93
N ALA A 112 -0.45 -9.37 -11.85
CA ALA A 112 -1.63 -10.21 -11.92
C ALA A 112 -2.94 -9.42 -12.04
N ASP A 113 -2.95 -8.13 -11.68
CA ASP A 113 -4.12 -7.26 -11.74
C ASP A 113 -4.25 -6.66 -13.15
N PRO A 114 -5.42 -6.77 -13.81
CA PRO A 114 -5.61 -6.19 -15.13
C PRO A 114 -5.70 -4.65 -15.13
N HIS A 115 -5.98 -4.04 -13.98
CA HIS A 115 -6.19 -2.60 -13.83
C HIS A 115 -5.50 -2.06 -12.57
N PRO A 116 -4.16 -2.17 -12.47
CA PRO A 116 -3.44 -1.61 -11.33
C PRO A 116 -3.60 -0.09 -11.30
N ILE A 117 -3.76 0.46 -10.10
CA ILE A 117 -3.75 1.91 -9.90
C ILE A 117 -2.34 2.41 -10.14
N CYS A 118 -2.22 3.43 -10.98
CA CYS A 118 -0.95 4.04 -11.36
C CYS A 118 -0.74 5.34 -10.59
N LEU A 119 0.47 5.52 -10.03
CA LEU A 119 0.94 6.78 -9.47
C LEU A 119 2.23 7.23 -10.16
N ASP A 120 2.31 8.50 -10.49
CA ASP A 120 3.58 9.19 -10.73
C ASP A 120 4.10 9.69 -9.37
N TRP A 121 5.42 9.67 -9.18
CA TRP A 121 6.08 10.22 -8.00
C TRP A 121 7.21 11.13 -8.45
N ASP A 122 7.34 12.27 -7.77
CA ASP A 122 8.33 13.29 -8.07
C ASP A 122 9.05 13.70 -6.78
N VAL A 123 10.35 13.95 -6.88
CA VAL A 123 11.20 14.50 -5.82
C VAL A 123 11.74 15.85 -6.27
N TYR A 124 11.72 16.81 -5.37
CA TYR A 124 12.05 18.21 -5.60
C TYR A 124 13.11 18.71 -4.62
N ASP A 125 13.90 19.68 -5.07
CA ASP A 125 14.94 20.36 -4.28
C ASP A 125 14.38 21.32 -3.21
N SER A 126 13.14 21.73 -3.36
CA SER A 126 12.43 22.71 -2.54
C SER A 126 10.93 22.40 -2.53
N ASP A 127 10.16 23.02 -1.63
CA ASP A 127 8.73 22.72 -1.50
C ASP A 127 7.95 23.22 -2.74
N PRO A 128 7.38 22.31 -3.56
CA PRO A 128 6.63 22.71 -4.77
C PRO A 128 5.32 23.44 -4.45
N SER A 129 4.86 23.44 -3.19
CA SER A 129 3.68 24.20 -2.77
C SER A 129 3.98 25.67 -2.43
N GLU A 130 5.25 26.01 -2.19
CA GLU A 130 5.67 27.38 -1.81
C GLU A 130 6.26 28.19 -2.96
N GLY A 131 6.43 27.59 -4.15
CA GLY A 131 6.94 28.31 -5.31
C GLY A 131 7.49 27.41 -6.41
N LYS A 132 8.49 27.93 -7.12
CA LYS A 132 9.16 27.19 -8.18
C LYS A 132 10.15 26.20 -7.56
N ALA A 133 9.85 24.91 -7.67
CA ALA A 133 10.76 23.83 -7.29
C ALA A 133 11.34 23.12 -8.52
N GLU A 134 12.60 22.68 -8.44
CA GLU A 134 13.24 21.88 -9.47
C GLU A 134 13.03 20.39 -9.16
N ARG A 135 12.57 19.65 -10.17
CA ARG A 135 12.40 18.21 -10.05
C ARG A 135 13.75 17.51 -10.23
N VAL A 136 14.18 16.81 -9.19
CA VAL A 136 15.46 16.11 -9.09
C VAL A 136 15.37 14.72 -9.70
N THR A 137 14.36 13.94 -9.28
CA THR A 137 14.11 12.59 -9.78
C THR A 137 12.62 12.30 -9.80
N SER A 138 12.20 11.33 -10.59
CA SER A 138 10.81 10.93 -10.71
C SER A 138 10.67 9.51 -11.23
N GLY A 139 9.48 8.96 -11.07
CA GLY A 139 9.16 7.69 -11.66
C GLY A 139 7.68 7.37 -11.57
N ARG A 140 7.38 6.10 -11.86
CA ARG A 140 6.03 5.58 -11.86
C ARG A 140 5.96 4.32 -11.03
N ALA A 141 4.88 4.20 -10.27
CA ALA A 141 4.59 3.06 -9.43
C ALA A 141 3.15 2.61 -9.59
N TYR A 142 2.90 1.38 -9.15
CA TYR A 142 1.61 0.74 -9.30
C TYR A 142 1.18 0.10 -8.00
N THR A 143 -0.13 0.07 -7.75
CA THR A 143 -0.70 -0.62 -6.60
C THR A 143 -2.03 -1.27 -6.90
N THR A 144 -2.45 -2.17 -6.02
CA THR A 144 -3.67 -2.96 -6.16
C THR A 144 -4.29 -3.23 -4.79
N SER A 145 -5.54 -3.68 -4.80
CA SER A 145 -6.25 -4.12 -3.60
C SER A 145 -5.57 -5.30 -2.88
N ASP A 146 -4.77 -6.11 -3.59
CA ASP A 146 -4.06 -7.26 -3.02
C ASP A 146 -2.96 -6.83 -2.05
N ILE A 147 -2.33 -5.68 -2.29
CA ILE A 147 -1.32 -5.06 -1.43
C ILE A 147 -1.89 -3.89 -0.61
N ASP A 148 -3.21 -3.88 -0.39
CA ASP A 148 -3.94 -2.83 0.34
C ASP A 148 -3.69 -1.41 -0.16
N TYR A 149 -3.50 -1.30 -1.48
CA TYR A 149 -3.34 -0.02 -2.18
C TYR A 149 -2.14 0.81 -1.74
N THR A 150 -1.15 0.19 -1.09
CA THR A 150 0.09 0.87 -0.70
C THR A 150 1.06 0.95 -1.86
N VAL A 151 1.78 2.06 -1.95
CA VAL A 151 2.92 2.25 -2.86
C VAL A 151 4.17 2.43 -2.02
N LYS A 152 5.25 1.78 -2.45
CA LYS A 152 6.60 1.94 -1.90
C LYS A 152 7.57 2.02 -3.06
N VAL A 153 8.34 3.09 -3.12
CA VAL A 153 9.37 3.31 -4.16
C VAL A 153 10.67 3.72 -3.51
N GLU A 154 11.78 3.40 -4.15
CA GLU A 154 13.10 3.92 -3.80
C GLU A 154 13.42 5.06 -4.76
N ALA A 155 13.54 6.28 -4.24
CA ALA A 155 14.01 7.43 -5.00
C ALA A 155 15.53 7.47 -4.88
N THR A 156 16.24 7.30 -6.00
CA THR A 156 17.70 7.26 -6.09
C THR A 156 18.24 8.53 -6.76
N GLU A 157 19.56 8.62 -6.91
CA GLU A 157 20.27 9.75 -7.55
C GLU A 157 20.10 11.05 -6.74
N LEU A 158 20.09 10.91 -5.42
CA LEU A 158 20.03 12.02 -4.47
C LEU A 158 21.42 12.37 -3.93
N GLU A 159 21.58 13.60 -3.45
CA GLU A 159 22.81 14.03 -2.78
C GLU A 159 22.78 13.64 -1.29
N PRO A 160 23.92 13.29 -0.68
CA PRO A 160 24.00 12.99 0.76
C PRO A 160 23.59 14.16 1.65
N LEU A 161 23.08 13.83 2.84
CA LEU A 161 22.72 14.77 3.91
C LEU A 161 21.84 15.96 3.45
N THR A 162 21.01 15.75 2.44
CA THR A 162 20.26 16.79 1.75
C THR A 162 18.76 16.63 1.98
N VAL A 163 18.08 17.75 2.23
CA VAL A 163 16.62 17.78 2.38
C VAL A 163 15.96 17.84 1.00
N TYR A 164 14.97 16.99 0.80
CA TYR A 164 14.16 16.94 -0.40
C TYR A 164 12.68 16.95 -0.06
N TYR A 165 11.87 17.34 -1.04
CA TYR A 165 10.42 17.30 -0.98
C TYR A 165 9.90 16.29 -1.99
N TYR A 166 8.78 15.62 -1.71
CA TYR A 166 8.25 14.61 -2.60
C TYR A 166 6.73 14.62 -2.63
N GLN A 167 6.16 14.23 -3.77
CA GLN A 167 4.72 14.18 -3.97
C GLN A 167 4.34 13.02 -4.87
N PHE A 168 3.18 12.43 -4.63
CA PHE A 168 2.57 11.43 -5.49
C PHE A 168 1.38 12.02 -6.23
N THR A 169 1.21 11.63 -7.48
CA THR A 169 0.13 12.08 -8.36
C THR A 169 -0.54 10.88 -8.99
N ILE A 170 -1.87 10.82 -8.96
CA ILE A 170 -2.60 9.75 -9.65
C ILE A 170 -2.45 9.95 -11.16
N CYS A 171 -1.92 8.94 -11.86
CA CYS A 171 -1.58 9.05 -13.28
C CYS A 171 -2.78 9.52 -14.11
N GLY A 172 -2.58 10.52 -14.97
CA GLY A 172 -3.64 11.04 -15.83
C GLY A 172 -4.71 11.85 -15.10
N SER A 173 -4.41 12.34 -13.89
CA SER A 173 -5.22 13.26 -13.11
C SER A 173 -4.38 14.38 -12.51
N ASP A 174 -5.05 15.39 -11.96
CA ASP A 174 -4.41 16.44 -11.13
C ASP A 174 -4.58 16.16 -9.62
N THR A 175 -4.91 14.92 -9.25
CA THR A 175 -5.10 14.53 -7.85
C THR A 175 -3.75 14.17 -7.23
N ASN A 176 -3.26 15.07 -6.39
CA ASN A 176 -1.96 14.97 -5.74
C ASN A 176 -2.08 14.61 -4.26
N SER A 177 -1.06 13.93 -3.73
CA SER A 177 -0.90 13.75 -2.29
C SER A 177 -0.52 15.08 -1.63
N VAL A 178 -0.55 15.10 -0.29
CA VAL A 178 0.23 16.12 0.43
C VAL A 178 1.71 16.03 0.05
N VAL A 179 2.42 17.16 0.11
CA VAL A 179 3.88 17.21 -0.09
C VAL A 179 4.55 16.67 1.17
N GLY A 180 5.39 15.64 1.01
CA GLY A 180 6.27 15.16 2.06
C GLY A 180 7.64 15.82 1.99
N ARG A 181 8.35 15.80 3.11
CA ARG A 181 9.75 16.22 3.25
C ARG A 181 10.57 15.05 3.79
N THR A 182 11.78 14.91 3.29
CA THR A 182 12.70 13.84 3.67
C THR A 182 14.13 14.36 3.68
N LYS A 183 15.05 13.57 4.24
CA LYS A 183 16.49 13.87 4.26
C LYS A 183 17.27 12.59 3.98
N THR A 184 18.22 12.64 3.07
CA THR A 184 19.18 11.53 2.82
C THR A 184 20.16 11.40 3.98
N ALA A 185 20.78 10.22 4.09
CA ALA A 185 21.82 9.95 5.08
C ALA A 185 23.17 10.60 4.67
N PRO A 186 24.12 10.77 5.60
CA PRO A 186 25.51 11.03 5.22
C PRO A 186 26.14 9.83 4.50
N THR A 187 27.23 10.07 3.78
CA THR A 187 28.08 8.99 3.29
C THR A 187 28.86 8.33 4.44
N ALA A 188 29.43 7.15 4.19
CA ALA A 188 30.22 6.44 5.20
C ALA A 188 31.49 7.20 5.63
N ASP A 189 31.97 8.11 4.80
CA ASP A 189 33.23 8.86 5.00
C ASP A 189 33.00 10.34 5.35
N ASP A 190 31.74 10.78 5.48
CA ASP A 190 31.41 12.17 5.82
C ASP A 190 31.83 12.48 7.27
N ASP A 191 32.55 13.59 7.46
CA ASP A 191 32.84 14.15 8.78
C ASP A 191 31.66 15.01 9.26
N VAL A 192 30.64 14.35 9.81
CA VAL A 192 29.40 14.99 10.27
C VAL A 192 29.56 15.53 11.68
N ALA A 193 29.47 16.86 11.82
CA ALA A 193 29.65 17.55 13.10
C ALA A 193 28.49 17.34 14.10
N ASP A 194 27.26 17.21 13.61
CA ASP A 194 26.06 17.01 14.45
C ASP A 194 24.99 16.22 13.69
N LEU A 195 24.30 15.33 14.41
CA LEU A 195 23.15 14.59 13.89
C LEU A 195 22.15 14.37 15.01
N SER A 196 20.87 14.59 14.69
CA SER A 196 19.80 14.69 15.67
C SER A 196 18.67 13.71 15.39
N PHE A 197 18.16 13.05 16.44
CA PHE A 197 17.16 11.99 16.31
C PHE A 197 15.99 12.22 17.25
N ALA A 198 14.77 11.99 16.77
CA ALA A 198 13.60 11.78 17.62
C ALA A 198 13.34 10.28 17.76
N VAL A 199 13.33 9.77 18.99
CA VAL A 199 13.23 8.33 19.28
C VAL A 199 11.90 8.03 19.96
N PHE A 200 11.17 7.03 19.45
CA PHE A 200 9.86 6.62 19.96
C PHE A 200 9.72 5.10 20.06
N SER A 201 8.80 4.67 20.91
CA SER A 201 8.28 3.31 20.98
C SER A 201 6.90 3.30 21.64
N CYS A 202 6.22 2.15 21.63
CA CYS A 202 5.03 1.89 22.44
C CYS A 202 3.88 2.89 22.18
N SER A 203 3.51 3.04 20.91
CA SER A 203 2.54 4.03 20.42
C SER A 203 1.09 3.62 20.65
N ASN A 204 0.70 3.30 21.88
CA ASN A 204 -0.60 2.68 22.15
C ASN A 204 -1.80 3.62 21.88
N TYR A 205 -2.44 3.46 20.73
CA TYR A 205 -3.50 4.34 20.23
C TYR A 205 -4.70 4.51 21.21
N PRO A 206 -5.19 3.44 21.86
CA PRO A 206 -6.22 3.55 22.92
C PRO A 206 -5.82 4.34 24.17
N ASN A 207 -4.54 4.42 24.51
CA ASN A 207 -4.10 5.02 25.78
C ASN A 207 -4.10 6.55 25.76
N GLY A 208 -4.19 7.18 24.58
CA GLY A 208 -4.23 8.64 24.47
C GLY A 208 -3.84 9.13 23.09
N TYR A 209 -3.82 10.45 22.92
CA TYR A 209 -3.46 11.14 21.68
C TYR A 209 -1.94 11.21 21.48
N PHE A 210 -1.49 11.22 20.23
CA PHE A 210 -0.07 11.26 19.90
C PHE A 210 0.55 12.67 19.98
N ASN A 211 0.32 13.36 21.08
CA ASN A 211 0.88 14.69 21.36
C ASN A 211 2.41 14.71 21.32
N ALA A 212 3.07 13.58 21.64
CA ALA A 212 4.52 13.43 21.55
C ALA A 212 5.00 13.56 20.10
N TYR A 213 4.32 12.91 19.15
CA TYR A 213 4.60 13.07 17.72
C TYR A 213 4.36 14.49 17.25
N ARG A 214 3.27 15.12 17.70
CA ARG A 214 3.00 16.54 17.40
C ARG A 214 4.14 17.45 17.83
N ASN A 215 4.63 17.26 19.04
CA ASN A 215 5.68 18.09 19.61
C ASN A 215 6.98 17.93 18.82
N ALA A 216 7.37 16.70 18.48
CA ALA A 216 8.56 16.48 17.66
C ALA A 216 8.40 17.09 16.26
N ALA A 217 7.26 16.84 15.61
CA ALA A 217 7.01 17.36 14.26
C ALA A 217 7.02 18.89 14.20
N ARG A 218 6.52 19.57 15.25
CA ARG A 218 6.47 21.04 15.32
C ARG A 218 7.74 21.69 15.81
N LYS A 219 8.57 20.99 16.58
CA LYS A 219 9.87 21.50 16.98
C LYS A 219 10.80 21.60 15.78
N ASP A 220 10.76 20.59 14.90
CA ASP A 220 11.56 20.56 13.68
C ASP A 220 13.07 20.69 13.93
N GLU A 221 13.54 20.06 15.01
CA GLU A 221 14.93 20.10 15.51
C GLU A 221 15.63 18.73 15.41
N HIS A 222 15.13 17.81 14.57
CA HIS A 222 15.72 16.48 14.39
C HIS A 222 15.86 16.13 12.91
N ASP A 223 16.88 15.36 12.57
CA ASP A 223 17.12 14.91 11.19
C ASP A 223 16.28 13.69 10.83
N TYR A 224 16.19 12.72 11.75
CA TYR A 224 15.53 11.43 11.52
C TYR A 224 14.66 10.99 12.70
N VAL A 225 13.69 10.13 12.40
CA VAL A 225 12.84 9.49 13.40
C VAL A 225 13.23 8.02 13.54
N ILE A 226 13.53 7.58 14.76
CA ILE A 226 13.76 6.17 15.07
C ILE A 226 12.55 5.64 15.84
N HIS A 227 11.94 4.55 15.35
CA HIS A 227 10.86 3.89 16.05
C HIS A 227 11.28 2.48 16.48
N LEU A 228 11.38 2.24 17.78
CA LEU A 228 12.02 1.04 18.36
C LEU A 228 11.09 -0.16 18.54
N GLY A 229 9.84 -0.06 18.11
CA GLY A 229 8.87 -1.15 18.21
C GLY A 229 7.54 -0.72 18.83
N ASP A 230 6.57 -1.62 18.82
CA ASP A 230 5.20 -1.35 19.24
C ASP A 230 4.57 -0.16 18.51
N TYR A 231 4.73 -0.14 17.18
CA TYR A 231 4.07 0.84 16.33
C TYR A 231 2.55 0.66 16.36
N ILE A 232 2.11 -0.60 16.46
CA ILE A 232 0.73 -0.98 16.76
C ILE A 232 0.69 -1.89 17.98
N TYR A 233 -0.49 -1.99 18.58
CA TYR A 233 -0.84 -3.06 19.51
C TYR A 233 -1.88 -3.98 18.86
N GLU A 234 -1.83 -5.26 19.16
CA GLU A 234 -2.64 -6.35 18.60
C GLU A 234 -3.96 -6.56 19.35
N THR A 235 -3.98 -6.28 20.65
CA THR A 235 -5.17 -6.49 21.49
C THR A 235 -6.30 -5.51 21.14
N GLY A 236 -7.55 -5.96 21.28
CA GLY A 236 -8.71 -5.08 21.21
C GLY A 236 -8.90 -4.39 22.57
N ARG A 237 -9.03 -3.06 22.57
CA ARG A 237 -9.17 -2.29 23.81
C ARG A 237 -10.05 -1.06 23.61
N ASP A 238 -10.92 -0.85 24.58
CA ASP A 238 -11.62 0.43 24.77
C ASP A 238 -10.71 1.40 25.54
N GLY A 239 -10.69 2.65 25.13
CA GLY A 239 -9.88 3.71 25.72
C GLY A 239 -10.34 5.07 25.24
N GLU A 240 -9.48 6.09 25.35
CA GLU A 240 -9.75 7.42 24.78
C GLU A 240 -10.09 7.34 23.29
N ARG A 241 -9.49 6.35 22.60
CA ARG A 241 -9.75 6.04 21.20
C ARG A 241 -9.87 4.54 21.01
N ALA A 242 -11.08 4.04 20.75
CA ALA A 242 -11.32 2.60 20.64
C ALA A 242 -10.50 1.96 19.50
N THR A 243 -9.97 0.76 19.72
CA THR A 243 -9.26 0.00 18.67
C THR A 243 -10.18 -0.46 17.55
N MET A 244 -9.66 -0.52 16.33
CA MET A 244 -10.31 -1.12 15.16
C MET A 244 -9.41 -2.20 14.55
N PRO A 245 -9.91 -3.44 14.38
CA PRO A 245 -11.18 -3.95 14.90
C PRO A 245 -11.15 -4.03 16.45
N ALA A 246 -12.31 -4.02 17.11
CA ALA A 246 -12.43 -4.09 18.59
C ALA A 246 -12.25 -5.53 19.13
N LYS A 247 -11.18 -6.19 18.69
CA LYS A 247 -10.79 -7.56 19.06
C LYS A 247 -9.27 -7.70 18.91
N THR A 248 -8.73 -8.79 19.44
CA THR A 248 -7.37 -9.20 19.08
C THR A 248 -7.28 -9.52 17.59
N ILE A 249 -6.26 -8.97 16.92
CA ILE A 249 -6.05 -9.11 15.48
C ILE A 249 -5.30 -10.41 15.14
N PHE A 250 -5.75 -11.11 14.10
CA PHE A 250 -5.13 -12.38 13.68
C PHE A 250 -4.99 -12.48 12.16
N THR A 251 -5.96 -11.98 11.41
CA THR A 251 -5.94 -12.07 9.94
C THR A 251 -5.17 -10.89 9.34
N LEU A 252 -4.65 -11.06 8.12
CA LEU A 252 -4.04 -9.96 7.36
C LEU A 252 -4.95 -8.73 7.27
N HIS A 253 -6.26 -8.94 7.12
CA HIS A 253 -7.24 -7.86 7.12
C HIS A 253 -7.32 -7.14 8.48
N ASP A 254 -7.28 -7.88 9.60
CA ASP A 254 -7.28 -7.27 10.93
C ASP A 254 -6.02 -6.42 11.15
N TYR A 255 -4.85 -6.91 10.75
CA TYR A 255 -3.58 -6.16 10.86
C TYR A 255 -3.57 -4.92 9.99
N ARG A 256 -4.00 -5.02 8.72
CA ARG A 256 -4.12 -3.86 7.82
C ARG A 256 -5.08 -2.82 8.40
N THR A 257 -6.22 -3.26 8.92
CA THR A 257 -7.20 -2.37 9.55
C THR A 257 -6.59 -1.65 10.77
N ARG A 258 -5.85 -2.37 11.62
CA ARG A 258 -5.17 -1.78 12.79
C ARG A 258 -4.08 -0.78 12.41
N HIS A 259 -3.24 -1.13 11.44
CA HIS A 259 -2.23 -0.20 10.90
C HIS A 259 -2.87 1.04 10.28
N GLY A 260 -3.91 0.86 9.47
CA GLY A 260 -4.69 1.94 8.89
C GLY A 260 -5.25 2.86 9.96
N GLN A 261 -5.87 2.30 11.01
CA GLN A 261 -6.36 3.07 12.15
C GLN A 261 -5.26 3.94 12.77
N TYR A 262 -4.09 3.39 13.09
CA TYR A 262 -3.04 4.16 13.75
C TYR A 262 -2.59 5.33 12.87
N ARG A 263 -2.45 5.08 11.57
CA ARG A 263 -2.12 6.10 10.56
C ARG A 263 -3.24 7.10 10.29
N THR A 264 -4.41 7.00 10.92
CA THR A 264 -5.42 8.08 10.89
C THR A 264 -5.12 9.20 11.87
N ASP A 265 -4.18 9.02 12.81
CA ASP A 265 -3.78 10.07 13.73
C ASP A 265 -3.04 11.20 12.99
N PRO A 266 -3.52 12.46 13.08
CA PRO A 266 -2.95 13.57 12.33
C PRO A 266 -1.54 13.95 12.79
N ASP A 267 -1.21 13.71 14.06
CA ASP A 267 0.11 14.03 14.62
C ASP A 267 1.16 13.00 14.16
N LEU A 268 0.76 11.72 14.01
CA LEU A 268 1.57 10.70 13.36
C LEU A 268 1.74 10.95 11.86
N GLN A 269 0.67 11.35 11.17
CA GLN A 269 0.76 11.72 9.75
C GLN A 269 1.70 12.90 9.54
N LEU A 270 1.59 13.95 10.36
CA LEU A 270 2.47 15.12 10.29
C LEU A 270 3.95 14.76 10.49
N LEU A 271 4.26 13.94 11.50
CA LEU A 271 5.63 13.50 11.72
C LEU A 271 6.14 12.58 10.60
N SER A 272 5.29 11.70 10.08
CA SER A 272 5.62 10.81 8.94
C SER A 272 5.84 11.59 7.65
N GLN A 273 5.08 12.67 7.46
CA GLN A 273 5.16 13.52 6.28
C GLN A 273 6.49 14.30 6.24
N ASN A 274 7.03 14.70 7.39
CA ASN A 274 8.10 15.70 7.45
C ASN A 274 9.53 15.15 7.66
N PHE A 275 9.67 13.88 8.04
CA PHE A 275 10.97 13.27 8.38
C PHE A 275 11.09 11.85 7.83
N ALA A 276 12.31 11.41 7.58
CA ALA A 276 12.59 10.01 7.25
C ALA A 276 12.59 9.15 8.52
N TRP A 277 11.88 8.02 8.45
CA TRP A 277 11.73 7.07 9.55
C TRP A 277 12.66 5.86 9.39
N ILE A 278 13.22 5.40 10.50
CA ILE A 278 14.00 4.16 10.62
C ILE A 278 13.27 3.27 11.62
N PRO A 279 12.24 2.52 11.18
CA PRO A 279 11.43 1.70 12.07
C PRO A 279 12.04 0.31 12.25
N THR A 280 11.96 -0.20 13.48
CA THR A 280 12.07 -1.64 13.77
C THR A 280 10.79 -2.11 14.45
N TRP A 281 10.55 -3.41 14.35
CA TRP A 281 9.48 -4.11 15.07
C TRP A 281 9.92 -4.58 16.46
N ASP A 282 8.93 -4.73 17.33
CA ASP A 282 9.02 -5.48 18.59
C ASP A 282 7.82 -6.46 18.68
N ASP A 283 7.60 -7.10 19.82
CA ASP A 283 6.62 -8.16 20.04
C ASP A 283 5.18 -7.80 19.61
N HIS A 284 4.68 -6.58 19.88
CA HIS A 284 3.32 -6.19 19.51
C HIS A 284 3.11 -5.91 17.99
N GLY A 285 4.20 -5.87 17.22
CA GLY A 285 4.17 -5.76 15.75
C GLY A 285 4.23 -7.11 15.02
N ARG A 286 4.29 -8.23 15.74
CA ARG A 286 4.51 -9.55 15.15
C ARG A 286 3.18 -10.19 14.73
N LEU A 287 3.14 -10.67 13.49
CA LEU A 287 2.11 -11.62 13.07
C LEU A 287 2.35 -12.93 13.83
N HIS A 288 1.58 -13.21 14.88
CA HIS A 288 1.51 -14.54 15.46
C HIS A 288 0.69 -15.44 14.53
N LEU A 289 1.36 -16.12 13.60
CA LEU A 289 0.81 -17.27 12.87
C LEU A 289 1.40 -18.56 13.43
#